data_AF-A0A9E0B5E1-F1
#
_entry.id   AF-A0A9E0B5E1-F1
#
_cell.length_a   1.000
_cell.length_b   1.000
_cell.length_c   1.000
_cell.angle_alpha   90.00
_cell.angle_beta   90.00
_cell.angle_gamma   90.00
#
_symmetry.space_group_name_H-M   'P 1'
#
loop_
_entity.id
_entity.type
_entity.pdbx_description
1 polymer ?
#
loop_
_entity_poly.entity_id
_entity_poly.type
_entity_poly.pdbx_seq_one_letter_code
_entity_poly.pdbx_strand_id
1 'polypeptide(L)'
;MAANIISLPFLNPVKFVEMDYENISAYLTKHFDDFLMTEQTADYAFMNQTCYAQKWQTTDICKFQFESNYSPINISLIDSNGQIVGSALVLSNVLSNKYEPGKYVFEGEYSFADVPEGFYYFKMTTGSPVLKTFISEPLHVKALHENTCYIGYSNSRYHGDVIFETGIVFGLRVEAMLGNFKPGGKRDIYEDEKLNPTVLKATPFRQFDFIIGGYFGIPEWMVDKLNWIWSCNNVTIDGKSFAADESVIEPKGDLDYPLKGVIMKVREGINRGSKIVSTEGSTEQKLLVVYNIESKLFGDISAAGANNTIPIKSLE
;
A
#
# COMPACT_ATOMS: atom_id res chain seq x y z
N MET A 1 -22.48 29.21 10.27
CA MET A 1 -21.06 28.86 10.27
C MET A 1 -20.92 27.52 9.58
N ALA A 2 -19.97 27.37 8.65
CA ALA A 2 -19.68 26.06 8.07
C ALA A 2 -19.19 25.12 9.19
N ALA A 3 -19.64 23.87 9.19
CA ALA A 3 -19.18 22.89 10.16
C ALA A 3 -17.70 22.56 9.90
N ASN A 4 -16.92 22.38 10.96
CA ASN A 4 -15.54 21.89 10.86
C ASN A 4 -15.59 20.38 10.58
N ILE A 5 -15.07 19.97 9.43
CA ILE A 5 -15.16 18.59 8.94
C ILE A 5 -13.75 18.10 8.62
N ILE A 6 -13.47 16.87 9.06
CA ILE A 6 -12.30 16.10 8.66
C ILE A 6 -12.79 14.75 8.15
N SER A 7 -12.31 14.34 6.98
CA SER A 7 -12.55 13.02 6.39
C SER A 7 -11.31 12.17 6.64
N LEU A 8 -11.52 10.99 7.23
CA LEU A 8 -10.48 10.00 7.51
C LEU A 8 -10.63 8.82 6.53
N PRO A 9 -9.82 8.75 5.46
CA PRO A 9 -9.96 7.69 4.47
C PRO A 9 -9.65 6.31 5.06
N PHE A 10 -10.47 5.30 4.74
CA PHE A 10 -10.23 3.91 5.15
C PHE A 10 -8.94 3.33 4.55
N LEU A 11 -8.51 3.85 3.41
CA LEU A 11 -7.28 3.52 2.71
C LEU A 11 -6.02 4.07 3.39
N ASN A 12 -6.12 4.92 4.42
CA ASN A 12 -4.95 5.24 5.23
C ASN A 12 -4.41 3.96 5.89
N PRO A 13 -3.08 3.79 5.98
CA PRO A 13 -2.50 2.54 6.47
C PRO A 13 -2.82 2.27 7.94
N VAL A 14 -3.07 3.33 8.72
CA VAL A 14 -3.46 3.25 10.12
C VAL A 14 -4.92 3.68 10.27
N LYS A 15 -5.65 2.95 11.10
CA LYS A 15 -7.02 3.31 11.50
C LYS A 15 -6.99 4.19 12.75
N PHE A 16 -7.81 5.24 12.74
CA PHE A 16 -8.02 6.13 13.88
C PHE A 16 -9.46 6.02 14.37
N VAL A 17 -9.65 6.05 15.68
CA VAL A 17 -10.94 6.13 16.37
C VAL A 17 -10.96 7.35 17.28
N GLU A 18 -12.14 7.87 17.57
CA GLU A 18 -12.29 9.03 18.46
C GLU A 18 -12.08 8.61 19.92
N MET A 19 -11.25 9.34 20.67
CA MET A 19 -10.84 8.93 22.02
C MET A 19 -11.96 9.03 23.06
N ASP A 20 -12.91 9.94 22.85
CA ASP A 20 -14.01 10.23 23.78
C ASP A 20 -15.38 9.89 23.16
N TYR A 21 -15.42 8.88 22.27
CA TYR A 21 -16.68 8.47 21.66
C TYR A 21 -17.54 7.69 22.65
N GLU A 22 -18.75 8.19 22.89
CA GLU A 22 -19.74 7.51 23.73
C GLU A 22 -20.97 7.13 22.90
N ASN A 23 -21.36 5.87 23.01
CA ASN A 23 -22.62 5.41 22.45
C ASN A 23 -23.80 6.09 23.16
N ILE A 24 -24.84 6.43 22.38
CA ILE A 24 -26.14 6.80 22.94
C ILE A 24 -26.65 5.61 23.76
N SER A 25 -27.20 5.84 24.96
CA SER A 25 -27.55 4.78 25.92
C SER A 25 -28.48 3.67 25.40
N ALA A 26 -29.21 3.91 24.29
CA ALA A 26 -30.05 2.91 23.63
C ALA A 26 -29.27 1.92 22.76
N TYR A 27 -28.03 2.25 22.36
CA TYR A 27 -27.19 1.44 21.47
C TYR A 27 -26.04 0.83 22.25
N LEU A 28 -26.07 -0.49 22.38
CA LEU A 28 -25.07 -1.24 23.16
C LEU A 28 -23.96 -1.84 22.28
N THR A 29 -24.18 -1.90 20.96
CA THR A 29 -23.19 -2.45 20.04
C THR A 29 -22.06 -1.45 19.83
N LYS A 30 -20.83 -1.87 20.13
CA LYS A 30 -19.61 -1.12 19.81
C LYS A 30 -19.14 -1.49 18.41
N HIS A 31 -19.33 -0.57 17.46
CA HIS A 31 -18.89 -0.80 16.08
C HIS A 31 -17.38 -0.62 15.95
N PHE A 32 -16.77 -1.32 15.00
CA PHE A 32 -15.31 -1.29 14.87
C PHE A 32 -14.76 0.04 14.38
N ASP A 33 -15.58 0.89 13.77
CA ASP A 33 -15.18 2.22 13.29
C ASP A 33 -15.11 3.28 14.39
N ASP A 34 -15.86 3.10 15.47
CA ASP A 34 -15.98 4.08 16.53
C ASP A 34 -15.14 3.70 17.77
N PHE A 35 -14.88 2.40 17.98
CA PHE A 35 -14.22 1.87 19.17
C PHE A 35 -12.98 1.03 18.84
N LEU A 36 -12.01 1.03 19.76
CA LEU A 36 -10.84 0.14 19.66
C LEU A 36 -11.26 -1.33 19.71
N MET A 37 -10.49 -2.20 19.08
CA MET A 37 -10.74 -3.66 19.08
C MET A 37 -10.89 -4.22 20.51
N THR A 38 -10.08 -3.74 21.44
CA THR A 38 -10.12 -4.16 22.84
C THR A 38 -11.43 -3.78 23.53
N GLU A 39 -12.04 -2.67 23.14
CA GLU A 39 -13.28 -2.17 23.74
C GLU A 39 -14.50 -2.87 23.18
N GLN A 40 -14.45 -3.29 21.91
CA GLN A 40 -15.53 -4.03 21.24
C GLN A 40 -15.78 -5.39 21.90
N THR A 41 -14.71 -6.03 22.38
CA THR A 41 -14.77 -7.38 22.97
C THR A 41 -14.83 -7.37 24.50
N ALA A 42 -14.55 -6.24 25.14
CA ALA A 42 -14.45 -6.13 26.60
C ALA A 42 -15.72 -6.55 27.35
N ASP A 43 -16.90 -6.29 26.78
CA ASP A 43 -18.20 -6.52 27.44
C ASP A 43 -18.75 -7.95 27.21
N TYR A 44 -18.15 -8.71 26.29
CA TYR A 44 -18.61 -10.04 25.93
C TYR A 44 -17.86 -11.12 26.71
N ALA A 45 -18.45 -11.60 27.80
CA ALA A 45 -17.86 -12.61 28.68
C ALA A 45 -17.58 -13.98 28.00
N PHE A 46 -18.16 -14.23 26.83
CA PHE A 46 -17.94 -15.46 26.05
C PHE A 46 -16.79 -15.33 25.02
N MET A 47 -16.25 -14.13 24.82
CA MET A 47 -15.17 -13.88 23.86
C MET A 47 -13.81 -13.84 24.56
N ASN A 48 -12.80 -14.42 23.94
CA ASN A 48 -11.43 -14.28 24.43
C ASN A 48 -10.93 -12.84 24.22
N GLN A 49 -10.45 -12.21 25.30
CA GLN A 49 -9.81 -10.90 25.22
C GLN A 49 -8.45 -11.04 24.52
N THR A 50 -8.31 -10.39 23.37
CA THR A 50 -7.07 -10.37 22.60
C THR A 50 -6.80 -8.98 22.08
N CYS A 51 -5.53 -8.60 22.03
CA CYS A 51 -5.06 -7.39 21.36
C CYS A 51 -4.38 -7.75 20.04
N TYR A 52 -4.69 -6.98 19.00
CA TYR A 52 -3.91 -6.99 17.77
C TYR A 52 -3.10 -5.71 17.68
N ALA A 53 -1.83 -5.84 17.30
CA ALA A 53 -0.95 -4.69 17.06
C ALA A 53 -0.43 -4.76 15.64
N GLN A 54 -0.73 -3.72 14.85
CA GLN A 54 -0.28 -3.59 13.47
C GLN A 54 1.24 -3.52 13.42
N LYS A 55 1.85 -4.32 12.55
CA LYS A 55 3.32 -4.45 12.48
C LYS A 55 3.92 -3.35 11.61
N TRP A 56 5.06 -2.84 12.02
CA TRP A 56 5.84 -1.85 11.27
C TRP A 56 7.33 -2.13 11.44
N GLN A 57 8.08 -2.14 10.33
CA GLN A 57 9.52 -2.20 10.40
C GLN A 57 10.11 -0.79 10.52
N THR A 58 11.29 -0.66 11.13
CA THR A 58 11.99 0.64 11.23
C THR A 58 12.35 1.23 9.86
N THR A 59 12.43 0.40 8.82
CA THR A 59 12.63 0.81 7.42
C THR A 59 11.36 1.22 6.70
N ASP A 60 10.18 0.92 7.26
CA ASP A 60 8.91 1.26 6.65
C ASP A 60 8.62 2.75 6.86
N ILE A 61 7.90 3.36 5.91
CA ILE A 61 7.42 4.74 6.00
C ILE A 61 5.90 4.71 6.02
N CYS A 62 5.30 5.25 7.08
CA CYS A 62 3.86 5.38 7.19
C CYS A 62 3.42 6.72 6.60
N LYS A 63 2.68 6.69 5.50
CA LYS A 63 2.14 7.89 4.86
C LYS A 63 0.68 8.08 5.22
N PHE A 64 0.25 9.32 5.33
CA PHE A 64 -1.12 9.70 5.66
C PHE A 64 -1.64 10.73 4.68
N GLN A 65 -2.92 10.63 4.35
CA GLN A 65 -3.66 11.66 3.64
C GLN A 65 -5.02 11.89 4.30
N PHE A 66 -5.40 13.15 4.48
CA PHE A 66 -6.69 13.53 5.04
C PHE A 66 -7.28 14.70 4.26
N GLU A 67 -8.60 14.78 4.19
CA GLU A 67 -9.27 15.98 3.69
C GLU A 67 -9.91 16.73 4.86
N SER A 68 -9.65 18.04 4.97
CA SER A 68 -10.26 18.86 6.01
C SER A 68 -10.45 20.30 5.57
N ASN A 69 -11.44 20.98 6.16
CA ASN A 69 -11.64 22.42 5.99
C ASN A 69 -11.05 23.26 7.12
N TYR A 70 -10.28 22.64 8.02
CA TYR A 70 -9.59 23.32 9.11
C TYR A 70 -8.17 22.78 9.29
N SER A 71 -7.36 23.54 10.01
CA SER A 71 -5.98 23.20 10.36
C SER A 71 -5.66 23.82 11.73
N PRO A 72 -4.64 23.36 12.47
CA PRO A 72 -3.68 22.30 12.12
C PRO A 72 -4.21 20.88 12.33
N ILE A 73 -3.57 19.90 11.68
CA ILE A 73 -3.75 18.47 11.91
C ILE A 73 -2.37 17.92 12.30
N ASN A 74 -2.23 17.52 13.56
CA ASN A 74 -0.96 17.05 14.12
C ASN A 74 -1.07 15.57 14.48
N ILE A 75 -0.07 14.79 14.12
CA ILE A 75 0.05 13.37 14.50
C ILE A 75 1.29 13.20 15.34
N SER A 76 1.14 12.63 16.52
CA SER A 76 2.24 12.28 17.43
C SER A 76 2.23 10.79 17.70
N LEU A 77 3.40 10.16 17.72
CA LEU A 77 3.53 8.79 18.20
C LEU A 77 3.64 8.84 19.73
N ILE A 78 2.88 8.01 20.44
CA ILE A 78 2.87 7.90 21.88
C ILE A 78 3.21 6.47 22.32
N ASP A 79 3.86 6.33 23.48
CA ASP A 79 4.07 5.03 24.13
C ASP A 79 2.81 4.53 24.86
N SER A 80 2.91 3.36 25.48
CA SER A 80 1.82 2.78 26.30
C SER A 80 1.48 3.59 27.56
N ASN A 81 2.33 4.55 27.94
CA ASN A 81 2.09 5.47 29.07
C ASN A 81 1.53 6.83 28.60
N GLY A 82 1.30 7.01 27.30
CA GLY A 82 0.82 8.26 26.71
C GLY A 82 1.90 9.35 26.54
N GLN A 83 3.18 9.02 26.72
CA GLN A 83 4.28 9.94 26.45
C GLN A 83 4.60 9.98 24.96
N ILE A 84 4.82 11.18 24.42
CA ILE A 84 5.19 11.36 23.02
C ILE A 84 6.60 10.81 22.78
N VAL A 85 6.71 9.88 21.83
CA VAL A 85 7.97 9.27 21.40
C VAL A 85 8.27 9.74 19.98
N GLY A 86 9.33 10.52 19.82
CA GLY A 86 9.73 11.08 18.52
C GLY A 86 9.06 12.42 18.17
N SER A 87 9.28 12.85 16.93
CA SER A 87 8.82 14.16 16.44
C SER A 87 7.32 14.13 16.11
N ALA A 88 6.60 15.19 16.48
CA ALA A 88 5.23 15.39 15.99
C ALA A 88 5.25 15.67 14.49
N LEU A 89 4.45 14.94 13.74
CA LEU A 89 4.19 15.18 12.32
C LEU A 89 3.10 16.23 12.18
N VAL A 90 3.44 17.35 11.57
CA VAL A 90 2.47 18.36 11.14
C VAL A 90 2.17 18.12 9.67
N LEU A 91 0.92 17.83 9.35
CA LEU A 91 0.52 17.55 7.97
C LEU A 91 0.52 18.85 7.16
N SER A 92 1.03 18.76 5.93
CA SER A 92 1.12 19.91 5.01
C SER A 92 -0.01 19.89 3.99
N ASN A 93 -0.53 21.07 3.64
CA ASN A 93 -1.55 21.22 2.62
C ASN A 93 -0.91 21.04 1.24
N VAL A 94 -1.39 20.06 0.48
CA VAL A 94 -0.85 19.72 -0.85
C VAL A 94 -1.78 20.18 -1.96
N LEU A 95 -3.10 20.11 -1.76
CA LEU A 95 -4.08 20.42 -2.79
C LEU A 95 -5.32 21.07 -2.20
N SER A 96 -5.86 22.08 -2.88
CA SER A 96 -7.20 22.61 -2.59
C SER A 96 -8.27 21.84 -3.35
N ASN A 97 -9.40 21.56 -2.68
CA ASN A 97 -10.54 20.95 -3.34
C ASN A 97 -11.20 21.98 -4.27
N LYS A 98 -11.31 21.63 -5.55
CA LYS A 98 -11.91 22.49 -6.58
C LYS A 98 -13.43 22.63 -6.45
N TYR A 99 -14.10 21.61 -5.93
CA TYR A 99 -15.56 21.52 -5.86
C TYR A 99 -16.11 22.01 -4.51
N GLU A 100 -15.32 21.88 -3.45
CA GLU A 100 -15.67 22.33 -2.09
C GLU A 100 -14.70 23.42 -1.61
N PRO A 101 -15.04 24.71 -1.82
CA PRO A 101 -14.21 25.82 -1.39
C PRO A 101 -13.90 25.75 0.11
N GLY A 102 -12.62 25.85 0.46
CA GLY A 102 -12.15 25.80 1.84
C GLY A 102 -11.81 24.41 2.37
N LYS A 103 -12.05 23.33 1.60
CA LYS A 103 -11.53 21.99 1.90
C LYS A 103 -10.17 21.78 1.23
N TYR A 104 -9.24 21.23 1.97
CA TYR A 104 -7.87 21.00 1.55
C TYR A 104 -7.46 19.55 1.84
N VAL A 105 -6.55 19.05 1.03
CA VAL A 105 -5.92 17.74 1.20
C VAL A 105 -4.59 17.93 1.91
N PHE A 106 -4.45 17.24 3.03
CA PHE A 106 -3.28 17.26 3.88
C PHE A 106 -2.53 15.95 3.77
N GLU A 107 -1.23 16.02 3.54
CA GLU A 107 -0.35 14.85 3.47
C GLU A 107 0.81 14.97 4.45
N GLY A 108 1.31 13.81 4.87
CA GLY A 108 2.55 13.71 5.62
C GLY A 108 3.01 12.27 5.74
N GLU A 109 4.28 12.13 6.07
CA GLU A 109 4.95 10.86 6.20
C GLU A 109 5.68 10.78 7.54
N TYR A 110 5.61 9.60 8.15
CA TYR A 110 6.25 9.30 9.41
C TYR A 110 7.23 8.16 9.20
N SER A 111 8.49 8.39 9.57
CA SER A 111 9.55 7.39 9.53
C SER A 111 9.74 6.78 10.92
N PHE A 112 9.90 5.46 10.99
CA PHE A 112 10.18 4.73 12.23
C PHE A 112 11.68 4.51 12.48
N ALA A 113 12.56 5.11 11.68
CA ALA A 113 14.00 4.84 11.73
C ALA A 113 14.64 5.13 13.11
N ASP A 114 14.19 6.19 13.78
CA ASP A 114 14.71 6.63 15.09
C ASP A 114 13.84 6.17 16.27
N VAL A 115 12.81 5.35 16.02
CA VAL A 115 11.89 4.87 17.05
C VAL A 115 12.42 3.55 17.62
N PRO A 116 12.59 3.43 18.95
CA PRO A 116 12.98 2.16 19.57
C PRO A 116 11.98 1.03 19.26
N GLU A 117 12.40 -0.22 19.37
CA GLU A 117 11.48 -1.34 19.22
C GLU A 117 10.50 -1.38 20.39
N GLY A 118 9.21 -1.56 20.10
CA GLY A 118 8.18 -1.52 21.14
C GLY A 118 6.76 -1.38 20.62
N PHE A 119 5.83 -1.18 21.57
CA PHE A 119 4.43 -0.93 21.30
C PHE A 119 4.11 0.56 21.40
N TYR A 120 3.42 1.08 20.40
CA TYR A 120 3.12 2.50 20.26
C TYR A 120 1.71 2.73 19.73
N TYR A 121 1.25 3.97 19.82
CA TYR A 121 -0.01 4.42 19.23
C TYR A 121 0.23 5.74 18.50
N PHE A 122 -0.50 6.00 17.41
CA PHE A 122 -0.61 7.34 16.87
C PHE A 122 -1.75 8.08 17.56
N LYS A 123 -1.43 9.25 18.11
CA LYS A 123 -2.40 10.23 18.60
C LYS A 123 -2.49 11.37 17.62
N MET A 124 -3.66 11.56 17.03
CA MET A 124 -3.96 12.68 16.14
C MET A 124 -4.73 13.75 16.91
N THR A 125 -4.27 14.99 16.84
CA THR A 125 -4.94 16.16 17.44
C THR A 125 -5.22 17.18 16.34
N THR A 126 -6.49 17.53 16.18
CA THR A 126 -6.95 18.36 15.07
C THR A 126 -7.69 19.60 15.58
N GLY A 127 -7.50 20.74 14.90
CA GLY A 127 -8.22 21.98 15.17
C GLY A 127 -7.51 22.96 16.10
N SER A 128 -8.08 24.16 16.20
CA SER A 128 -7.72 25.22 17.16
C SER A 128 -8.86 26.26 17.16
N PRO A 129 -9.38 26.74 18.31
CA PRO A 129 -9.03 26.40 19.70
C PRO A 129 -9.75 25.15 20.23
N VAL A 130 -10.81 24.68 19.57
CA VAL A 130 -11.49 23.42 19.91
C VAL A 130 -10.70 22.28 19.30
N LEU A 131 -10.12 21.44 20.16
CA LEU A 131 -9.33 20.29 19.77
C LEU A 131 -10.21 19.06 19.73
N LYS A 132 -10.06 18.26 18.67
CA LYS A 132 -10.59 16.89 18.61
C LYS A 132 -9.43 15.91 18.56
N THR A 133 -9.52 14.85 19.36
CA THR A 133 -8.46 13.86 19.54
C THR A 133 -8.89 12.49 19.06
N PHE A 134 -8.00 11.85 18.31
CA PHE A 134 -8.17 10.49 17.82
C PHE A 134 -6.96 9.67 18.21
N ILE A 135 -7.17 8.37 18.39
CA ILE A 135 -6.14 7.39 18.71
C ILE A 135 -6.17 6.26 17.69
N SER A 136 -5.00 5.71 17.37
CA SER A 136 -4.92 4.54 16.50
C SER A 136 -5.08 3.24 17.26
N GLU A 137 -5.28 2.15 16.51
CA GLU A 137 -5.00 0.80 17.02
C GLU A 137 -3.52 0.65 17.39
N PRO A 138 -3.16 -0.31 18.28
CA PRO A 138 -1.78 -0.52 18.70
C PRO A 138 -0.86 -0.81 17.51
N LEU A 139 0.36 -0.30 17.59
CA LEU A 139 1.43 -0.52 16.62
C LEU A 139 2.55 -1.28 17.32
N HIS A 140 3.16 -2.23 16.61
CA HIS A 140 4.36 -2.91 17.07
C HIS A 140 5.49 -2.63 16.08
N VAL A 141 6.49 -1.87 16.54
CA VAL A 141 7.64 -1.45 15.73
C VAL A 141 8.83 -2.33 16.08
N LYS A 142 9.49 -2.90 15.07
CA LYS A 142 10.70 -3.73 15.22
C LYS A 142 11.62 -3.57 14.02
N ALA A 143 12.93 -3.79 14.15
CA ALA A 143 13.83 -3.75 13.00
C ALA A 143 13.49 -4.81 11.94
N LEU A 144 13.09 -6.01 12.38
CA LEU A 144 12.68 -7.10 11.50
C LEU A 144 11.46 -7.84 12.08
N HIS A 145 10.40 -7.89 11.29
CA HIS A 145 9.21 -8.72 11.51
C HIS A 145 9.21 -9.93 10.58
N GLU A 146 9.61 -11.08 11.10
CA GLU A 146 9.51 -12.36 10.39
C GLU A 146 8.04 -12.76 10.14
N ASN A 147 7.79 -13.54 9.10
CA ASN A 147 6.44 -14.02 8.71
C ASN A 147 5.42 -12.88 8.46
N THR A 148 5.90 -11.73 7.99
CA THR A 148 5.06 -10.62 7.54
C THR A 148 5.37 -10.26 6.10
N CYS A 149 4.35 -9.79 5.38
CA CYS A 149 4.50 -9.24 4.03
C CYS A 149 4.22 -7.74 4.06
N TYR A 150 4.97 -6.98 3.27
CA TYR A 150 4.72 -5.57 3.02
C TYR A 150 3.83 -5.41 1.78
N ILE A 151 2.66 -4.82 1.97
CA ILE A 151 1.68 -4.53 0.94
C ILE A 151 1.80 -3.05 0.57
N GLY A 152 2.35 -2.76 -0.60
CA GLY A 152 2.37 -1.41 -1.16
C GLY A 152 1.17 -1.22 -2.11
N TYR A 153 0.43 -0.12 -1.97
CA TYR A 153 -0.76 0.11 -2.78
C TYR A 153 -0.91 1.57 -3.23
N SER A 154 -1.44 1.72 -4.43
CA SER A 154 -1.70 3.01 -5.07
C SER A 154 -2.84 2.86 -6.08
N ASN A 155 -3.47 3.98 -6.44
CA ASN A 155 -4.42 4.02 -7.54
C ASN A 155 -4.01 5.06 -8.59
N SER A 156 -4.54 4.97 -9.82
CA SER A 156 -4.26 5.98 -10.86
C SER A 156 -5.10 7.24 -10.73
N ARG A 157 -6.22 7.16 -10.01
CA ARG A 157 -7.21 8.23 -9.82
C ARG A 157 -7.69 8.25 -8.38
N TYR A 158 -8.48 9.27 -8.04
CA TYR A 158 -9.22 9.33 -6.78
C TYR A 158 -9.97 8.02 -6.50
N HIS A 159 -9.82 7.50 -5.28
CA HIS A 159 -10.51 6.29 -4.83
C HIS A 159 -10.51 6.18 -3.32
N GLY A 160 -11.61 5.72 -2.73
CA GLY A 160 -11.75 5.51 -1.28
C GLY A 160 -11.39 6.74 -0.45
N ASP A 161 -11.79 7.93 -0.93
CA ASP A 161 -11.51 9.24 -0.33
C ASP A 161 -10.02 9.63 -0.23
N VAL A 162 -9.19 9.03 -1.09
CA VAL A 162 -7.79 9.41 -1.29
C VAL A 162 -7.58 9.92 -2.72
N ILE A 163 -6.90 11.05 -2.85
CA ILE A 163 -6.35 11.58 -4.09
C ILE A 163 -4.95 10.97 -4.33
N PHE A 164 -4.88 9.93 -5.16
CA PHE A 164 -3.61 9.30 -5.53
C PHE A 164 -2.83 10.04 -6.62
N GLU A 165 -3.45 11.01 -7.30
CA GLU A 165 -2.82 11.79 -8.38
C GLU A 165 -1.63 12.64 -7.89
N THR A 166 -1.48 12.82 -6.58
CA THR A 166 -0.30 13.43 -5.94
C THR A 166 0.95 12.54 -6.04
N GLY A 167 0.79 11.27 -6.41
CA GLY A 167 1.87 10.29 -6.46
C GLY A 167 2.10 9.56 -5.13
N ILE A 168 1.20 9.72 -4.16
CA ILE A 168 1.27 9.01 -2.88
C ILE A 168 1.11 7.50 -3.10
N VAL A 169 2.00 6.73 -2.45
CA VAL A 169 1.96 5.26 -2.41
C VAL A 169 1.98 4.87 -0.94
N PHE A 170 0.92 4.22 -0.50
CA PHE A 170 0.82 3.75 0.87
C PHE A 170 1.44 2.38 1.04
N GLY A 171 1.76 2.06 2.30
CA GLY A 171 2.33 0.80 2.72
C GLY A 171 1.62 0.26 3.95
N LEU A 172 1.35 -1.03 3.96
CA LEU A 172 0.78 -1.74 5.10
C LEU A 172 1.54 -3.06 5.27
N ARG A 173 2.00 -3.35 6.49
CA ARG A 173 2.60 -4.65 6.81
C ARG A 173 1.64 -5.49 7.64
N VAL A 174 1.45 -6.74 7.21
CA VAL A 174 0.53 -7.69 7.83
C VAL A 174 1.18 -9.07 7.95
N GLU A 175 0.76 -9.85 8.94
CA GLU A 175 1.10 -11.28 9.03
C GLU A 175 0.46 -12.03 7.87
N ALA A 176 1.25 -12.32 6.85
CA ALA A 176 0.77 -13.02 5.68
C ALA A 176 1.86 -13.89 5.06
N MET A 177 1.41 -14.83 4.24
CA MET A 177 2.25 -15.73 3.47
C MET A 177 1.61 -15.96 2.09
N LEU A 178 2.44 -15.94 1.04
CA LEU A 178 2.09 -16.52 -0.24
C LEU A 178 2.14 -18.05 -0.10
N GLY A 179 0.96 -18.67 -0.02
CA GLY A 179 0.77 -20.09 0.18
C GLY A 179 0.77 -20.88 -1.13
N ASN A 180 -0.21 -21.76 -1.29
CA ASN A 180 -0.22 -22.78 -2.32
C ASN A 180 -0.15 -22.19 -3.73
N PHE A 181 0.83 -22.66 -4.51
CA PHE A 181 0.95 -22.35 -5.93
C PHE A 181 -0.01 -23.20 -6.75
N LYS A 182 -0.94 -22.55 -7.46
CA LYS A 182 -1.91 -23.15 -8.36
C LYS A 182 -1.62 -22.67 -9.79
N PRO A 183 -0.85 -23.42 -10.60
CA PRO A 183 -0.66 -23.07 -12.00
C PRO A 183 -1.98 -23.26 -12.75
N GLY A 184 -2.38 -22.24 -13.51
CA GLY A 184 -3.57 -22.26 -14.35
C GLY A 184 -3.25 -21.88 -15.78
N GLY A 185 -4.26 -21.92 -16.65
CA GLY A 185 -4.13 -21.40 -18.00
C GLY A 185 -5.49 -21.18 -18.65
N LYS A 186 -5.65 -20.03 -19.31
CA LYS A 186 -6.83 -19.76 -20.13
C LYS A 186 -6.59 -20.34 -21.53
N ARG A 187 -7.46 -21.23 -21.98
CA ARG A 187 -7.37 -21.88 -23.30
C ARG A 187 -8.62 -21.56 -24.11
N ASP A 188 -8.41 -21.01 -25.29
CA ASP A 188 -9.46 -20.82 -26.28
C ASP A 188 -9.46 -22.07 -27.18
N ILE A 189 -10.51 -22.88 -27.06
CA ILE A 189 -10.68 -24.17 -27.75
C ILE A 189 -11.74 -23.99 -28.82
N TYR A 190 -11.44 -24.41 -30.05
CA TYR A 190 -12.41 -24.52 -31.13
C TYR A 190 -12.77 -25.99 -31.32
N GLU A 191 -14.06 -26.30 -31.45
CA GLU A 191 -14.55 -27.65 -31.75
C GLU A 191 -15.12 -27.67 -33.17
N ASP A 192 -14.74 -28.68 -33.95
CA ASP A 192 -15.30 -28.90 -35.29
C ASP A 192 -16.69 -29.56 -35.23
N GLU A 193 -17.37 -29.70 -36.38
CA GLU A 193 -18.70 -30.34 -36.46
C GLU A 193 -18.71 -31.81 -36.00
N LYS A 194 -17.54 -32.45 -35.92
CA LYS A 194 -17.35 -33.81 -35.40
C LYS A 194 -16.94 -33.84 -33.92
N LEU A 195 -16.96 -32.69 -33.23
CA LEU A 195 -16.53 -32.51 -31.84
C LEU A 195 -15.05 -32.81 -31.60
N ASN A 196 -14.17 -32.60 -32.57
CA ASN A 196 -12.72 -32.64 -32.35
C ASN A 196 -12.23 -31.28 -31.85
N PRO A 197 -11.71 -31.20 -30.61
CA PRO A 197 -11.21 -29.94 -30.06
C PRO A 197 -9.80 -29.63 -30.59
N THR A 198 -9.59 -28.39 -31.03
CA THR A 198 -8.29 -27.82 -31.37
C THR A 198 -8.04 -26.56 -30.53
N VAL A 199 -6.88 -26.47 -29.88
CA VAL A 199 -6.51 -25.29 -29.08
C VAL A 199 -6.00 -24.20 -30.00
N LEU A 200 -6.70 -23.07 -30.06
CA LEU A 200 -6.29 -21.91 -30.86
C LEU A 200 -5.28 -21.03 -30.11
N LYS A 201 -5.47 -20.87 -28.81
CA LYS A 201 -4.61 -20.05 -27.95
C LYS A 201 -4.63 -20.58 -26.54
N ALA A 202 -3.46 -20.63 -25.91
CA ALA A 202 -3.32 -20.95 -24.49
C ALA A 202 -2.41 -19.91 -23.83
N THR A 203 -2.89 -19.28 -22.76
CA THR A 203 -2.10 -18.37 -21.93
C THR A 203 -2.01 -18.94 -20.52
N PRO A 204 -0.85 -19.48 -20.11
CA PRO A 204 -0.66 -19.95 -18.74
C PRO A 204 -0.66 -18.77 -17.77
N PHE A 205 -1.11 -18.96 -16.54
CA PHE A 205 -1.03 -17.96 -15.47
C PHE A 205 -0.67 -18.61 -14.14
N ARG A 206 -0.14 -17.81 -13.21
CA ARG A 206 0.23 -18.24 -11.86
C ARG A 206 -0.76 -17.66 -10.87
N GLN A 207 -1.36 -18.53 -10.06
CA GLN A 207 -2.25 -18.17 -8.99
C GLN A 207 -1.69 -18.68 -7.67
N PHE A 208 -1.83 -17.88 -6.62
CA PHE A 208 -1.36 -18.18 -5.27
C PHE A 208 -2.51 -17.97 -4.29
N ASP A 209 -2.58 -18.82 -3.28
CA ASP A 209 -3.43 -18.55 -2.11
C ASP A 209 -2.65 -17.58 -1.20
N PHE A 210 -3.10 -16.33 -1.08
CA PHE A 210 -2.57 -15.37 -0.12
C PHE A 210 -3.29 -15.56 1.21
N ILE A 211 -2.53 -16.05 2.20
CA ILE A 211 -3.03 -16.41 3.52
C ILE A 211 -2.61 -15.30 4.49
N ILE A 212 -3.57 -14.70 5.16
CA ILE A 212 -3.39 -13.55 6.05
C ILE A 212 -3.91 -13.92 7.45
N GLY A 213 -3.23 -13.45 8.49
CA GLY A 213 -3.61 -13.66 9.89
C GLY A 213 -2.62 -14.51 10.70
N GLY A 214 -1.64 -15.16 10.07
CA GLY A 214 -0.68 -16.00 10.81
C GLY A 214 -1.35 -17.03 11.73
N TYR A 215 -0.79 -17.26 12.92
CA TYR A 215 -1.33 -18.20 13.91
C TYR A 215 -2.53 -17.63 14.70
N PHE A 216 -2.56 -16.32 14.92
CA PHE A 216 -3.52 -15.67 15.82
C PHE A 216 -4.67 -14.97 15.09
N GLY A 217 -4.67 -14.88 13.77
CA GLY A 217 -5.65 -14.13 13.00
C GLY A 217 -5.43 -12.61 13.00
N ILE A 218 -6.27 -11.92 12.23
CA ILE A 218 -6.36 -10.46 12.15
C ILE A 218 -7.77 -9.99 12.54
N PRO A 219 -7.93 -8.76 13.04
CA PRO A 219 -9.22 -8.22 13.42
C PRO A 219 -10.06 -7.83 12.20
N GLU A 220 -11.38 -7.76 12.37
CA GLU A 220 -12.32 -7.47 11.28
C GLU A 220 -12.04 -6.15 10.56
N TRP A 221 -11.65 -5.10 11.29
CA TRP A 221 -11.28 -3.82 10.69
C TRP A 221 -10.07 -3.92 9.75
N MET A 222 -9.14 -4.85 10.02
CA MET A 222 -7.98 -5.10 9.15
C MET A 222 -8.41 -5.87 7.91
N VAL A 223 -9.37 -6.79 8.03
CA VAL A 223 -9.97 -7.50 6.89
C VAL A 223 -10.68 -6.52 5.95
N ASP A 224 -11.47 -5.60 6.49
CA ASP A 224 -12.15 -4.57 5.70
C ASP A 224 -11.13 -3.62 5.03
N LYS A 225 -10.08 -3.20 5.75
CA LYS A 225 -8.99 -2.41 5.17
C LYS A 225 -8.30 -3.13 4.02
N LEU A 226 -8.03 -4.43 4.15
CA LEU A 226 -7.47 -5.24 3.08
C LEU A 226 -8.41 -5.29 1.87
N ASN A 227 -9.72 -5.40 2.09
CA ASN A 227 -10.71 -5.34 1.02
C ASN A 227 -10.65 -4.01 0.25
N TRP A 228 -10.54 -2.88 0.96
CA TRP A 228 -10.29 -1.57 0.33
C TRP A 228 -8.98 -1.54 -0.45
N ILE A 229 -7.88 -2.05 0.11
CA ILE A 229 -6.57 -2.09 -0.57
C ILE A 229 -6.65 -2.89 -1.87
N TRP A 230 -7.31 -4.04 -1.88
CA TRP A 230 -7.44 -4.89 -3.07
C TRP A 230 -8.37 -4.32 -4.14
N SER A 231 -9.12 -3.26 -3.83
CA SER A 231 -9.88 -2.50 -4.83
C SER A 231 -9.03 -1.46 -5.58
N CYS A 232 -7.78 -1.22 -5.15
CA CYS A 232 -6.83 -0.37 -5.87
C CYS A 232 -6.29 -1.07 -7.13
N ASN A 233 -5.89 -0.27 -8.13
CA ASN A 233 -5.41 -0.81 -9.41
C ASN A 233 -3.98 -1.38 -9.36
N ASN A 234 -3.17 -0.93 -8.40
CA ASN A 234 -1.77 -1.32 -8.26
C ASN A 234 -1.50 -1.69 -6.81
N VAL A 235 -1.44 -3.00 -6.58
CA VAL A 235 -1.11 -3.61 -5.31
C VAL A 235 0.15 -4.45 -5.50
N THR A 236 1.09 -4.29 -4.58
CA THR A 236 2.36 -5.00 -4.56
C THR A 236 2.52 -5.72 -3.24
N ILE A 237 3.06 -6.93 -3.27
CA ILE A 237 3.46 -7.71 -2.09
C ILE A 237 4.98 -7.86 -2.18
N ASP A 238 5.70 -7.34 -1.19
CA ASP A 238 7.17 -7.33 -1.13
C ASP A 238 7.82 -6.84 -2.44
N GLY A 239 7.22 -5.79 -3.03
CA GLY A 239 7.69 -5.16 -4.27
C GLY A 239 7.27 -5.86 -5.58
N LYS A 240 6.56 -6.99 -5.53
CA LYS A 240 6.01 -7.65 -6.73
C LYS A 240 4.54 -7.33 -6.90
N SER A 241 4.11 -7.01 -8.12
CA SER A 241 2.72 -6.67 -8.41
C SER A 241 1.81 -7.91 -8.40
N PHE A 242 0.67 -7.80 -7.74
CA PHE A 242 -0.38 -8.81 -7.67
C PHE A 242 -1.75 -8.19 -7.92
N ALA A 243 -2.69 -9.01 -8.42
CA ALA A 243 -4.09 -8.66 -8.54
C ALA A 243 -4.95 -9.74 -7.87
N ALA A 244 -6.01 -9.32 -7.20
CA ALA A 244 -7.01 -10.24 -6.66
C ALA A 244 -7.78 -10.92 -7.81
N ASP A 245 -7.96 -12.23 -7.74
CA ASP A 245 -8.70 -13.01 -8.74
C ASP A 245 -10.20 -13.08 -8.42
N GLU A 246 -10.53 -13.05 -7.12
CA GLU A 246 -11.90 -13.13 -6.61
C GLU A 246 -12.20 -11.90 -5.74
N SER A 247 -13.45 -11.45 -5.78
CA SER A 247 -13.93 -10.28 -5.03
C SER A 247 -14.29 -10.59 -3.57
N VAL A 248 -14.19 -11.85 -3.14
CA VAL A 248 -14.59 -12.29 -1.80
C VAL A 248 -13.37 -12.76 -1.04
N ILE A 249 -13.16 -12.13 0.11
CA ILE A 249 -12.16 -12.53 1.09
C ILE A 249 -12.84 -13.56 2.01
N GLU A 250 -12.34 -14.78 2.06
CA GLU A 250 -12.94 -15.85 2.87
C GLU A 250 -12.36 -15.84 4.30
N PRO A 251 -13.14 -15.43 5.32
CA PRO A 251 -12.70 -15.53 6.70
C PRO A 251 -12.73 -16.98 7.17
N LYS A 252 -11.69 -17.37 7.89
CA LYS A 252 -11.54 -18.64 8.59
C LYS A 252 -11.20 -18.35 10.04
N GLY A 253 -12.10 -18.67 10.94
CA GLY A 253 -11.89 -18.49 12.37
C GLY A 253 -12.97 -19.21 13.16
N ASP A 254 -12.72 -19.35 14.46
CA ASP A 254 -13.70 -19.87 15.40
C ASP A 254 -14.68 -18.77 15.82
N LEU A 255 -15.90 -19.15 16.18
CA LEU A 255 -16.97 -18.18 16.52
C LEU A 255 -16.64 -17.36 17.78
N ASP A 256 -15.98 -17.99 18.75
CA ASP A 256 -15.71 -17.41 20.07
C ASP A 256 -14.40 -16.60 20.11
N TYR A 257 -13.67 -16.56 18.99
CA TYR A 257 -12.40 -15.87 18.87
C TYR A 257 -12.52 -14.66 17.92
N PRO A 258 -12.22 -13.43 18.39
CA PRO A 258 -12.46 -12.22 17.61
C PRO A 258 -11.53 -12.05 16.40
N LEU A 259 -10.36 -12.70 16.42
CA LEU A 259 -9.39 -12.63 15.32
C LEU A 259 -9.64 -13.76 14.32
N LYS A 260 -9.57 -13.43 13.04
CA LYS A 260 -9.87 -14.36 11.94
C LYS A 260 -8.67 -14.49 11.02
N GLY A 261 -8.35 -15.71 10.63
CA GLY A 261 -7.51 -15.96 9.46
C GLY A 261 -8.29 -15.64 8.20
N VAL A 262 -7.60 -15.26 7.15
CA VAL A 262 -8.22 -14.89 5.88
C VAL A 262 -7.44 -15.54 4.74
N ILE A 263 -8.17 -16.05 3.75
CA ILE A 263 -7.56 -16.55 2.52
C ILE A 263 -8.18 -15.84 1.33
N MET A 264 -7.34 -15.42 0.41
CA MET A 264 -7.76 -14.90 -0.89
C MET A 264 -6.86 -15.42 -2.00
N LYS A 265 -7.39 -15.51 -3.22
CA LYS A 265 -6.61 -15.92 -4.37
C LYS A 265 -6.05 -14.70 -5.09
N VAL A 266 -4.74 -14.68 -5.29
CA VAL A 266 -4.03 -13.62 -6.01
C VAL A 266 -3.31 -14.16 -7.23
N ARG A 267 -3.17 -13.34 -8.26
CA ARG A 267 -2.40 -13.62 -9.47
C ARG A 267 -1.29 -12.59 -9.64
N GLU A 268 -0.17 -13.00 -10.24
CA GLU A 268 0.89 -12.05 -10.58
C GLU A 268 0.34 -10.99 -11.55
N GLY A 269 0.51 -9.71 -11.23
CA GLY A 269 -0.02 -8.60 -12.03
C GLY A 269 0.65 -8.48 -13.41
N ILE A 270 1.86 -9.03 -13.56
CA ILE A 270 2.59 -9.09 -14.83
C ILE A 270 2.90 -10.54 -15.16
N ASN A 271 2.16 -11.09 -16.13
CA ASN A 271 2.38 -12.43 -16.63
C ASN A 271 3.47 -12.42 -17.71
N ARG A 272 4.72 -12.75 -17.34
CA ARG A 272 5.86 -12.83 -18.27
C ARG A 272 6.28 -14.28 -18.52
N GLY A 273 6.64 -14.58 -19.76
CA GLY A 273 7.22 -15.88 -20.15
C GLY A 273 8.66 -16.09 -19.69
N SER A 274 9.34 -15.05 -19.19
CA SER A 274 10.74 -15.12 -18.74
C SER A 274 10.99 -14.28 -17.49
N LYS A 275 11.97 -14.71 -16.68
CA LYS A 275 12.55 -13.89 -15.61
C LYS A 275 13.59 -12.97 -16.24
N ILE A 276 13.32 -11.68 -16.23
CA ILE A 276 14.27 -10.66 -16.70
C ILE A 276 15.12 -10.24 -15.50
N VAL A 277 16.43 -10.35 -15.64
CA VAL A 277 17.40 -9.86 -14.65
C VAL A 277 18.29 -8.88 -15.39
N SER A 278 18.29 -7.61 -14.97
CA SER A 278 19.28 -6.65 -15.39
C SER A 278 20.46 -6.71 -14.42
N THR A 279 21.65 -6.95 -14.93
CA THR A 279 22.88 -6.60 -14.22
C THR A 279 23.14 -5.12 -14.45
N GLU A 280 23.59 -4.39 -13.44
CA GLU A 280 24.14 -3.04 -13.66
C GLU A 280 25.21 -3.14 -14.75
N GLY A 281 24.98 -2.47 -15.87
CA GLY A 281 25.92 -2.46 -16.97
C GLY A 281 27.23 -1.83 -16.48
N SER A 282 28.36 -2.45 -16.80
CA SER A 282 29.66 -1.80 -16.59
C SER A 282 29.65 -0.46 -17.34
N THR A 283 29.90 0.63 -16.61
CA THR A 283 30.09 1.98 -17.17
C THR A 283 31.30 2.08 -18.10
N GLU A 284 32.09 1.00 -18.25
CA GLU A 284 33.24 0.93 -19.15
C GLU A 284 32.93 0.34 -20.54
N GLN A 285 31.68 -0.04 -20.84
CA GLN A 285 31.35 -0.51 -22.19
C GLN A 285 31.38 0.64 -23.21
N LYS A 286 32.55 0.89 -23.79
CA LYS A 286 32.72 1.74 -24.96
C LYS A 286 32.02 1.10 -26.16
N LEU A 287 30.88 1.68 -26.56
CA LEU A 287 30.23 1.38 -27.83
C LEU A 287 31.18 1.74 -28.98
N LEU A 288 31.80 0.72 -29.59
CA LEU A 288 32.56 0.88 -30.82
C LEU A 288 31.59 0.93 -32.00
N VAL A 289 31.18 2.13 -32.40
CA VAL A 289 30.41 2.32 -33.64
C VAL A 289 31.41 2.42 -34.80
N VAL A 290 31.57 1.33 -35.56
CA VAL A 290 32.37 1.31 -36.79
C VAL A 290 31.50 1.73 -37.96
N TYR A 291 31.69 2.95 -38.46
CA TYR A 291 31.14 3.35 -39.75
C TYR A 291 32.09 2.90 -40.86
N ASN A 292 31.67 1.91 -41.65
CA ASN A 292 32.31 1.64 -42.95
C ASN A 292 31.75 2.64 -43.97
N ILE A 293 32.43 3.76 -44.16
CA ILE A 293 32.16 4.66 -45.27
C ILE A 293 32.92 4.11 -46.48
N GLU A 294 32.23 3.41 -47.39
CA GLU A 294 32.79 3.10 -48.70
C GLU A 294 33.05 4.41 -49.45
N SER A 295 34.33 4.76 -49.61
CA SER A 295 34.77 6.01 -50.25
C SER A 295 34.71 5.97 -51.79
N LYS A 296 33.91 5.07 -52.39
CA LYS A 296 33.93 4.84 -53.85
C LYS A 296 33.08 5.83 -54.66
N LEU A 297 32.53 6.88 -54.05
CA LEU A 297 31.61 7.79 -54.73
C LEU A 297 31.86 9.29 -54.51
N PHE A 298 33.08 9.73 -54.14
CA PHE A 298 33.44 11.15 -54.21
C PHE A 298 34.86 11.34 -54.74
N GLY A 299 34.99 12.26 -55.70
CA GLY A 299 36.14 12.43 -56.57
C GLY A 299 37.42 12.96 -55.92
N ASP A 300 38.43 13.04 -56.77
CA ASP A 300 39.81 13.52 -56.60
C ASP A 300 40.13 14.26 -55.28
N ILE A 301 40.98 13.63 -54.47
CA ILE A 301 41.40 14.05 -53.12
C ILE A 301 42.67 14.93 -53.14
N SER A 302 43.07 15.45 -54.31
CA SER A 302 44.32 16.22 -54.45
C SER A 302 44.21 17.70 -54.03
N ALA A 303 43.04 18.16 -53.55
CA ALA A 303 42.88 19.53 -53.06
C ALA A 303 43.09 19.63 -51.54
N ALA A 304 44.05 20.48 -51.14
CA ALA A 304 44.49 20.76 -49.77
C ALA A 304 43.46 21.50 -48.89
N GLY A 305 42.23 20.97 -48.79
CA GLY A 305 41.13 21.57 -48.02
C GLY A 305 40.20 20.58 -47.31
N ALA A 306 40.47 19.28 -47.33
CA ALA A 306 39.62 18.26 -46.71
C ALA A 306 40.10 17.85 -45.30
N ASN A 307 40.12 18.81 -44.36
CA ASN A 307 40.21 18.50 -42.94
C ASN A 307 38.81 18.09 -42.43
N ASN A 308 38.49 16.80 -42.55
CA ASN A 308 37.24 16.23 -42.02
C ASN A 308 37.44 15.55 -40.65
N THR A 309 38.17 16.21 -39.74
CA THR A 309 38.16 15.84 -38.32
C THR A 309 36.92 16.45 -37.67
N ILE A 310 35.91 15.63 -37.38
CA ILE A 310 34.77 16.00 -36.53
C ILE A 310 35.16 15.69 -35.07
N PRO A 311 35.38 16.68 -34.20
CA PRO A 311 35.64 16.42 -32.80
C PRO A 311 34.32 16.06 -32.09
N ILE A 312 34.23 14.84 -31.56
CA ILE A 312 33.15 14.44 -30.66
C ILE A 312 33.43 15.09 -29.30
N LYS A 313 32.61 16.06 -28.90
CA LYS A 313 32.58 16.52 -27.50
C LYS A 313 31.88 15.46 -26.66
N SER A 314 32.51 15.06 -25.56
CA SER A 314 31.91 14.19 -24.54
C SER A 314 30.58 14.77 -24.06
N LEU A 315 29.55 13.93 -24.04
CA LEU A 315 28.31 14.20 -23.32
C LEU A 315 28.59 14.08 -21.82
N GLU A 316 28.38 15.17 -21.08
CA GLU A 316 28.05 15.12 -19.64
C GLU A 316 26.62 14.60 -19.47
#